data_AF-A0A8D8V7T6-F1
#
_entry.id   AF-A0A8D8V7T6-F1
#
_cell.length_a   1.000
_cell.length_b   1.000
_cell.length_c   1.000
_cell.angle_alpha   90.00
_cell.angle_beta   90.00
_cell.angle_gamma   90.00
#
_symmetry.space_group_name_H-M   'P 1'
#
loop_
_entity.id
_entity.type
_entity.pdbx_description
1 polymer ?
#
loop_
_entity_poly.entity_id
_entity_poly.type
_entity_poly.pdbx_seq_one_letter_code
_entity_poly.pdbx_strand_id
1 'polypeptide(L)'
;MFNEDYYPNYLAGCGYLMSNKVAHTLYNVSLQMPLLHHEDVFITGICARAAGITPHHLMGMTNYFADVDICNSWYIVVHRFTPEKLLRLWKPIAQNKCNGTAATNSLRLISAATSVLFSSR
;
A
#
# COMPACT_ATOMS: atom_id res chain seq x y z
N MET A 1 13.94 22.77 0.63
CA MET A 1 13.54 22.15 1.92
C MET A 1 12.06 22.45 2.12
N PHE A 2 11.28 21.52 2.66
CA PHE A 2 9.84 21.76 2.91
C PHE A 2 9.67 22.87 3.95
N ASN A 3 8.72 23.78 3.73
CA ASN A 3 8.65 25.08 4.43
C ASN A 3 7.42 25.22 5.34
N GLU A 4 6.75 24.12 5.65
CA GLU A 4 5.67 24.08 6.65
C GLU A 4 6.16 23.38 7.92
N ASP A 5 5.53 23.68 9.05
CA ASP A 5 5.88 23.12 10.36
C ASP A 5 5.58 21.62 10.46
N TYR A 6 4.62 21.11 9.67
CA TYR A 6 4.18 19.73 9.70
C TYR A 6 4.00 19.15 8.30
N TYR A 7 4.42 17.91 8.11
CA TYR A 7 4.11 17.21 6.87
C TYR A 7 2.59 17.00 6.73
N PRO A 8 2.07 16.98 5.48
CA PRO A 8 0.74 16.46 5.21
C PRO A 8 0.52 15.08 5.81
N ASN A 9 -0.74 14.75 6.09
CA ASN A 9 -1.13 13.36 6.29
C ASN A 9 -0.60 12.54 5.10
N TYR A 10 0.15 11.49 5.42
CA TYR A 10 0.80 10.61 4.47
C TYR A 10 0.68 9.18 4.98
N LEU A 11 0.89 8.22 4.09
CA LEU A 11 0.95 6.80 4.43
C LEU A 11 2.41 6.45 4.67
N ALA A 12 2.70 5.83 5.81
CA ALA A 12 4.05 5.44 6.17
C ALA A 12 4.27 3.93 5.96
N GLY A 13 5.32 3.58 5.21
CA GLY A 13 5.93 2.26 5.18
C GLY A 13 5.26 1.17 4.35
N CYS A 14 5.95 0.03 4.29
CA CYS A 14 5.68 -1.33 3.73
C CYS A 14 5.02 -1.49 2.35
N GLY A 15 4.25 -0.53 1.85
CA GLY A 15 3.67 -0.51 0.52
C GLY A 15 2.38 0.31 0.48
N TYR A 16 1.96 0.66 -0.74
CA TYR A 16 0.70 1.38 -1.02
C TYR A 16 -0.05 0.67 -2.13
N LEU A 17 -1.37 0.68 -2.07
CA LEU A 17 -2.23 0.24 -3.16
C LEU A 17 -2.94 1.45 -3.78
N MET A 18 -2.85 1.58 -5.09
CA MET A 18 -3.50 2.67 -5.83
C MET A 18 -3.88 2.22 -7.24
N SER A 19 -4.87 2.87 -7.84
CA SER A 19 -5.21 2.66 -9.24
C SER A 19 -4.12 3.22 -10.16
N ASN A 20 -4.05 2.72 -11.40
CA ASN A 20 -3.12 3.26 -12.38
C ASN A 20 -3.34 4.76 -12.66
N LYS A 21 -4.61 5.22 -12.64
CA LYS A 21 -4.94 6.64 -12.81
C LYS A 21 -4.30 7.49 -11.72
N VAL A 22 -4.43 7.07 -10.45
CA VAL A 22 -3.82 7.76 -9.31
C VAL A 22 -2.31 7.79 -9.44
N ALA A 23 -1.68 6.66 -9.79
CA ALA A 23 -0.23 6.60 -9.98
C ALA A 23 0.25 7.60 -11.05
N HIS A 24 -0.44 7.67 -12.19
CA HIS A 24 -0.14 8.65 -13.24
C HIS A 24 -0.35 10.10 -12.78
N THR A 25 -1.42 10.39 -12.03
CA THR A 25 -1.67 11.73 -11.48
C THR A 25 -0.56 12.15 -10.51
N LEU A 26 -0.18 11.27 -9.57
CA LEU A 26 0.90 11.53 -8.63
C LEU A 26 2.24 11.73 -9.34
N TYR A 27 2.52 10.95 -10.38
CA TYR A 27 3.71 11.10 -11.21
C TYR A 27 3.75 12.47 -11.89
N ASN A 28 2.67 12.90 -12.53
CA ASN A 28 2.64 14.20 -13.21
C ASN A 28 2.82 15.38 -12.24
N VAL A 29 2.24 15.27 -11.04
CA VAL A 29 2.40 16.27 -9.98
C VAL A 29 3.82 16.26 -9.43
N SER A 30 4.43 15.09 -9.22
CA SER A 30 5.78 14.99 -8.66
C SER A 30 6.86 15.68 -9.51
N LEU A 31 6.65 15.75 -10.84
CA LEU A 31 7.54 16.49 -11.76
C LEU A 31 7.54 18.01 -11.54
N GLN A 32 6.52 18.54 -10.85
CA GLN A 32 6.37 19.98 -10.58
C GLN A 32 6.70 20.34 -9.13
N MET A 33 6.81 19.35 -8.24
CA MET A 33 7.04 19.56 -6.82
C MET A 33 8.55 19.59 -6.50
N PRO A 34 9.00 20.44 -5.56
CA PRO A 34 10.36 20.37 -5.04
C PRO A 34 10.63 19.00 -4.42
N LEU A 35 11.74 18.37 -4.81
CA LEU A 35 12.12 17.06 -4.29
C LEU A 35 12.31 17.09 -2.77
N LEU A 36 11.80 16.04 -2.12
CA LEU A 36 11.99 15.75 -0.70
C LEU A 36 12.62 14.36 -0.58
N HIS A 37 13.57 14.21 0.36
CA HIS A 37 14.34 12.97 0.54
C HIS A 37 13.53 11.80 1.12
N HIS A 38 12.37 12.06 1.71
CA HIS A 38 11.52 11.03 2.31
C HIS A 38 10.38 10.69 1.34
N GLU A 39 10.48 9.56 0.65
CA GLU A 39 9.60 9.27 -0.51
C GLU A 39 8.13 9.11 -0.10
N ASP A 40 7.86 8.44 1.01
CA ASP A 40 6.52 8.26 1.56
C ASP A 40 5.78 9.58 1.76
N VAL A 41 6.48 10.54 2.38
CA VAL A 41 5.99 11.90 2.61
C VAL A 41 5.86 12.65 1.29
N PHE A 42 6.83 12.50 0.39
CA PHE A 42 6.82 13.17 -0.92
C PHE A 42 5.65 12.73 -1.79
N ILE A 43 5.46 11.43 -1.98
CA ILE A 43 4.46 10.86 -2.88
C ILE A 43 3.08 10.87 -2.25
N THR A 44 2.92 10.27 -1.07
CA THR A 44 1.60 10.03 -0.46
C THR A 44 1.10 11.19 0.40
N GLY A 45 1.96 12.17 0.67
CA GLY A 45 1.64 13.40 1.40
C GLY A 45 1.65 14.64 0.50
N ILE A 46 2.82 15.07 0.05
CA ILE A 46 3.01 16.34 -0.68
C ILE A 46 2.37 16.29 -2.07
N CYS A 47 2.75 15.33 -2.91
CA CYS A 47 2.17 15.18 -4.25
C CYS A 47 0.68 14.83 -4.17
N ALA A 48 0.31 14.04 -3.17
CA ALA A 48 -1.07 13.69 -2.90
C ALA A 48 -1.95 14.92 -2.59
N ARG A 49 -1.52 15.75 -1.64
CA ARG A 49 -2.19 17.01 -1.30
C ARG A 49 -2.30 17.92 -2.53
N ALA A 50 -1.21 18.08 -3.29
CA ALA A 50 -1.19 18.91 -4.49
C ALA A 50 -2.13 18.38 -5.60
N ALA A 51 -2.31 17.06 -5.70
CA ALA A 51 -3.23 16.43 -6.62
C ALA A 51 -4.71 16.43 -6.16
N GLY A 52 -5.03 17.00 -4.98
CA GLY A 52 -6.39 17.00 -4.43
C GLY A 52 -6.84 15.61 -3.95
N ILE A 53 -5.89 14.85 -3.43
CA ILE A 53 -5.93 13.41 -3.31
C ILE A 53 -5.62 13.19 -1.80
N THR A 54 -6.61 12.71 -1.01
CA THR A 54 -6.50 12.29 0.43
C THR A 54 -6.08 10.83 0.77
N PRO A 55 -5.03 10.61 1.59
CA PRO A 55 -4.59 9.27 2.00
C PRO A 55 -5.52 8.60 3.05
N HIS A 56 -5.52 7.27 3.18
CA HIS A 56 -6.44 6.44 3.97
C HIS A 56 -5.70 5.17 4.40
N HIS A 57 -5.99 4.71 5.60
CA HIS A 57 -5.39 3.49 6.12
C HIS A 57 -6.17 2.26 5.65
N LEU A 58 -5.45 1.23 5.21
CA LEU A 58 -6.02 -0.07 4.87
C LEU A 58 -5.65 -1.09 5.94
N MET A 59 -6.66 -1.65 6.61
CA MET A 59 -6.47 -2.73 7.57
C MET A 59 -5.80 -3.93 6.88
N GLY A 60 -4.75 -4.47 7.50
CA GLY A 60 -3.97 -5.57 6.94
C GLY A 60 -2.67 -5.15 6.25
N MET A 61 -2.36 -3.85 6.20
CA MET A 61 -1.02 -3.35 5.84
C MET A 61 -0.26 -2.98 7.13
N THR A 62 0.80 -3.73 7.45
CA THR A 62 1.53 -3.59 8.71
C THR A 62 3.03 -3.40 8.50
N ASN A 63 3.61 -2.43 9.23
CA ASN A 63 5.03 -2.10 9.20
C ASN A 63 5.86 -2.86 10.28
N TYR A 64 5.20 -3.69 11.07
CA TYR A 64 5.81 -4.56 12.08
C TYR A 64 5.66 -6.04 11.70
N PHE A 65 6.41 -6.89 12.40
CA PHE A 65 6.29 -8.34 12.22
C PHE A 65 4.97 -8.83 12.80
N ALA A 66 4.20 -9.56 12.00
CA ALA A 66 3.07 -10.36 12.46
C ALA A 66 3.34 -11.83 12.13
N ASP A 67 2.96 -12.74 13.02
CA ASP A 67 2.93 -14.15 12.66
C ASP A 67 1.65 -14.45 11.89
N VAL A 68 1.79 -15.06 10.71
CA VAL A 68 0.74 -15.15 9.70
C VAL A 68 0.44 -16.60 9.40
N ASP A 69 -0.80 -17.02 9.68
CA ASP A 69 -1.38 -18.20 9.06
C ASP A 69 -1.84 -17.84 7.65
N ILE A 70 -1.05 -18.27 6.66
CA ILE A 70 -1.21 -17.86 5.26
C ILE A 70 -2.57 -18.26 4.65
N CYS A 71 -3.23 -19.29 5.20
CA CYS A 71 -4.52 -19.75 4.69
C CYS A 71 -5.72 -19.14 5.45
N ASN A 72 -5.48 -18.45 6.57
CA ASN A 72 -6.51 -17.88 7.43
C ASN A 72 -6.10 -16.49 7.96
N SER A 73 -5.52 -15.67 7.08
CA SER A 73 -5.10 -14.31 7.41
C SER A 73 -5.79 -13.28 6.54
N TRP A 74 -6.05 -12.12 7.15
CA TRP A 74 -6.53 -10.90 6.52
C TRP A 74 -5.41 -9.90 6.23
N TYR A 75 -4.15 -10.26 6.51
CA TYR A 75 -3.00 -9.44 6.16
C TYR A 75 -2.78 -9.42 4.65
N ILE A 76 -2.55 -8.22 4.12
CA ILE A 76 -2.20 -7.98 2.72
C ILE A 76 -0.69 -7.76 2.61
N VAL A 77 -0.13 -6.93 3.50
CA VAL A 77 1.30 -6.65 3.57
C VAL A 77 1.78 -6.76 5.01
N VAL A 78 2.85 -7.54 5.21
CA VAL A 78 3.53 -7.67 6.50
C VAL A 78 5.01 -7.42 6.28
N HIS A 79 5.56 -6.48 7.04
CA HIS A 79 6.98 -6.13 6.97
C HIS A 79 7.84 -7.08 7.81
N ARG A 80 9.16 -7.07 7.58
CA ARG A 80 10.18 -7.82 8.36
C ARG A 80 10.12 -9.34 8.22
N PHE A 81 9.63 -9.87 7.10
CA PHE A 81 9.84 -11.28 6.77
C PHE A 81 11.21 -11.50 6.16
N THR A 82 11.89 -12.58 6.56
CA THR A 82 13.11 -13.01 5.88
C THR A 82 12.76 -13.62 4.51
N PRO A 83 13.68 -13.62 3.54
CA PRO A 83 13.47 -14.28 2.25
C PRO A 83 13.04 -15.75 2.40
N GLU A 84 13.60 -16.47 3.37
CA GLU A 84 13.26 -17.88 3.65
C GLU A 84 11.82 -18.01 4.16
N LYS A 85 11.38 -17.10 5.05
CA LYS A 85 10.00 -17.08 5.54
C LYS A 85 9.02 -16.76 4.40
N LEU A 86 9.33 -15.79 3.54
CA LEU A 86 8.53 -15.47 2.36
C LEU A 86 8.37 -16.68 1.44
N LEU A 87 9.48 -17.36 1.10
CA LEU A 87 9.45 -18.56 0.25
C LEU A 87 8.66 -19.70 0.90
N ARG A 88 8.78 -19.89 2.22
CA ARG A 88 8.03 -20.91 2.96
C ARG A 88 6.53 -20.63 2.94
N LEU A 89 6.12 -19.38 3.12
CA LEU A 89 4.71 -18.97 3.12
C LEU A 89 4.11 -18.97 1.70
N TRP A 90 4.89 -18.65 0.67
CA TRP A 90 4.42 -18.63 -0.71
C TRP A 90 4.11 -20.03 -1.27
N LYS A 91 4.90 -21.05 -0.92
CA LYS A 91 4.73 -22.44 -1.41
C LYS A 91 3.29 -22.98 -1.30
N PRO A 92 2.61 -22.96 -0.13
CA PRO A 92 1.24 -23.44 -0.03
C PRO A 92 0.24 -22.61 -0.84
N ILE A 93 0.43 -21.29 -0.98
CA ILE A 93 -0.41 -20.42 -1.81
C ILE A 93 -0.30 -20.85 -3.27
N ALA A 94 0.93 -20.93 -3.79
CA ALA A 94 1.21 -21.27 -5.19
C ALA A 94 0.72 -22.68 -5.58
N GLN A 95 0.62 -23.58 -4.60
CA GLN A 95 0.13 -24.94 -4.78
C GLN A 95 -1.38 -25.09 -4.53
N ASN A 96 -2.11 -23.99 -4.33
CA ASN A 96 -3.54 -23.98 -3.99
C ASN A 96 -3.89 -24.89 -2.80
N LYS A 97 -2.98 -25.00 -1.82
CA LYS A 97 -3.18 -25.86 -0.64
C LYS A 97 -4.05 -25.22 0.44
N CYS A 98 -4.39 -23.94 0.28
CA CYS A 98 -5.34 -23.26 1.13
C CYS A 98 -6.77 -23.58 0.68
N ASN A 99 -7.46 -24.47 1.40
CA ASN A 99 -8.85 -24.86 1.12
C ASN A 99 -9.89 -23.82 1.55
N GLY A 100 -9.46 -22.63 2.01
CA GLY A 100 -10.32 -21.58 2.54
C GLY A 100 -10.60 -20.47 1.53
N THR A 101 -11.82 -19.93 1.59
CA THR A 101 -12.31 -18.72 0.90
C THR A 101 -11.43 -17.47 1.08
N ALA A 102 -10.48 -17.48 2.02
CA ALA A 102 -9.52 -16.40 2.27
C ALA A 102 -8.45 -16.26 1.15
N ALA A 103 -7.98 -17.37 0.56
CA ALA A 103 -6.99 -17.32 -0.53
C ALA A 103 -7.59 -16.68 -1.81
N THR A 104 -8.91 -16.78 -1.96
CA THR A 104 -9.63 -16.10 -3.05
C THR A 104 -9.96 -14.64 -2.74
N ASN A 105 -9.99 -14.19 -1.48
CA ASN A 105 -10.36 -12.81 -1.15
C ASN A 105 -9.17 -11.83 -1.25
N SER A 106 -7.95 -12.28 -0.99
CA SER A 106 -6.73 -11.48 -1.22
C SER A 106 -6.35 -11.40 -2.70
N LEU A 107 -6.74 -12.39 -3.53
CA LEU A 107 -6.50 -12.40 -4.99
C LEU A 107 -7.69 -11.87 -5.83
N ARG A 108 -8.92 -11.80 -5.30
CA ARG A 108 -10.07 -11.16 -5.96
C ARG A 108 -10.12 -9.63 -5.82
N LEU A 109 -9.17 -9.04 -5.09
CA LEU A 109 -9.01 -7.58 -4.99
C LEU A 109 -8.59 -6.89 -6.30
N ILE A 110 -8.21 -7.65 -7.34
CA ILE A 110 -7.81 -7.09 -8.65
C ILE A 110 -9.02 -6.81 -9.58
N SER A 111 -10.26 -7.17 -9.22
CA SER A 111 -11.41 -7.04 -10.15
C SER A 111 -12.56 -6.12 -9.72
N ALA A 112 -12.63 -5.59 -8.49
CA ALA A 112 -13.80 -4.76 -8.11
C ALA A 112 -13.64 -3.81 -6.91
N ALA A 113 -12.42 -3.45 -6.50
CA ALA A 113 -12.24 -2.52 -5.38
C ALA A 113 -12.20 -1.06 -5.86
N THR A 114 -13.36 -0.53 -6.22
CA THR A 114 -13.64 0.87 -5.93
C THR A 114 -13.50 1.05 -4.42
N SER A 115 -12.77 2.10 -4.02
CA SER A 115 -12.43 2.43 -2.62
C SER A 115 -11.23 1.61 -2.15
N VAL A 116 -10.03 2.16 -2.20
CA VAL A 116 -9.64 3.30 -1.36
C VAL A 116 -8.50 4.09 -2.07
N LEU A 117 -8.41 5.42 -1.81
CA LEU A 117 -7.22 6.30 -2.02
C LEU A 117 -6.95 6.89 -3.39
N PHE A 118 -7.79 7.75 -3.95
CA PHE A 118 -7.89 9.15 -3.58
C PHE A 118 -9.11 9.71 -4.33
N SER A 119 -10.08 10.32 -3.64
CA SER A 119 -11.24 10.91 -4.30
C SER A 119 -10.86 12.29 -4.83
N SER A 120 -10.84 12.49 -6.15
CA SER A 120 -11.13 13.85 -6.64
C SER A 120 -12.61 14.10 -6.36
N ARG A 121 -12.96 15.34 -6.03
CA ARG A 121 -14.35 15.77 -6.18
C ARG A 121 -14.79 15.66 -7.63
#